data_AF-A0A918ZSU1-F1
#
_entry.id   AF-A0A918ZSU1-F1
#
_cell.length_a   1.000
_cell.length_b   1.000
_cell.length_c   1.000
_cell.angle_alpha   90.00
_cell.angle_beta   90.00
_cell.angle_gamma   90.00
#
_symmetry.space_group_name_H-M   'P 1'
#
loop_
_entity.id
_entity.type
_entity.pdbx_description
1 polymer ?
#
loop_
_entity_poly.entity_id
_entity_poly.type
_entity_poly.pdbx_seq_one_letter_code
_entity_poly.pdbx_strand_id
1 'polypeptide(L)' 'MRTYYCHTCDADQPHRKLSTAEAAVLKERLGRNSVNEFWICEAVLDAETGRQCRNLRTGGNKKPFARPIKLPVPE' A
#
# COMPACT_ATOMS: atom_id res chain seq x y z
N MET A 1 16.12 -5.57 -1.03
CA MET A 1 14.71 -5.12 -1.01
C MET A 1 14.55 -4.03 -2.06
N ARG A 2 13.61 -4.13 -3.01
CA ARG A 2 13.41 -3.04 -4.00
C ARG A 2 12.61 -1.92 -3.35
N THR A 3 13.17 -0.72 -3.32
CA THR A 3 12.49 0.50 -2.87
C THR A 3 11.85 1.21 -4.06
N TYR A 4 10.81 1.96 -3.76
CA TYR A 4 9.98 2.62 -4.74
C TYR A 4 9.41 3.90 -4.11
N TYR A 5 9.29 4.96 -4.89
CA TYR A 5 8.74 6.20 -4.39
C TYR A 5 7.31 6.01 -3.85
N CYS A 6 7.09 6.42 -2.61
CA CYS A 6 5.79 6.49 -1.96
C CYS A 6 5.31 7.93 -1.89
N HIS A 7 4.16 8.24 -2.49
CA HIS A 7 3.61 9.60 -2.46
C HIS A 7 3.26 10.10 -1.04
N THR A 8 2.90 9.21 -0.12
CA THR A 8 2.58 9.60 1.27
C THR A 8 3.82 9.86 2.12
N CYS A 9 4.91 9.13 1.87
CA CYS A 9 6.17 9.33 2.62
C CYS A 9 7.08 10.38 1.96
N ASP A 10 6.75 10.80 0.74
CA ASP A 10 7.58 11.66 -0.10
C ASP A 10 9.04 11.18 -0.23
N ALA A 11 9.23 9.86 -0.28
CA ALA A 11 10.54 9.22 -0.32
C ALA A 11 10.46 7.83 -0.96
N ASP A 12 11.61 7.30 -1.40
CA ASP A 12 11.75 5.90 -1.81
C ASP A 12 11.68 5.00 -0.56
N GLN A 13 10.70 4.11 -0.55
CA GLN A 13 10.40 3.24 0.58
C GLN A 13 10.27 1.78 0.15
N PRO A 14 10.48 0.81 1.05
CA PRO A 14 10.17 -0.58 0.78
C PRO A 14 8.69 -0.75 0.43
N HIS A 15 8.43 -1.51 -0.63
CA HIS A 15 7.08 -1.91 -0.99
C HIS A 15 7.05 -3.40 -1.29
N ARG A 16 5.94 -4.04 -0.91
CA ARG A 16 5.67 -5.44 -1.23
C ARG A 16 4.33 -5.61 -1.94
N LYS A 17 4.11 -6.81 -2.47
CA LYS A 17 2.79 -7.25 -2.94
C LYS A 17 1.84 -7.41 -1.75
N LEU A 18 0.55 -7.24 -2.04
CA LEU A 18 -0.51 -7.51 -1.07
C LEU A 18 -0.53 -8.99 -0.72
N SER A 19 -0.82 -9.31 0.55
CA SER A 19 -1.19 -10.67 0.92
C SER A 19 -2.57 -11.02 0.34
N THR A 20 -2.93 -12.31 0.33
CA THR A 20 -4.25 -12.76 -0.14
C THR A 20 -5.39 -12.05 0.61
N ALA A 21 -5.26 -11.90 1.92
CA ALA A 21 -6.25 -11.21 2.75
C ALA A 21 -6.34 -9.71 2.43
N GLU A 22 -5.21 -9.03 2.31
CA GLU A 22 -5.16 -7.61 1.93
C GLU A 22 -5.74 -7.37 0.52
N ALA A 23 -5.46 -8.29 -0.41
CA ALA A 23 -6.01 -8.25 -1.76
C ALA A 23 -7.53 -8.46 -1.75
N ALA A 24 -8.06 -9.39 -0.94
CA ALA A 24 -9.50 -9.59 -0.80
C ALA A 24 -10.21 -8.32 -0.30
N VAL A 25 -9.69 -7.71 0.76
CA VAL A 25 -10.20 -6.44 1.30
C VAL A 25 -10.16 -5.33 0.25
N LEU A 26 -9.07 -5.24 -0.53
CA LEU A 26 -8.96 -4.21 -1.56
C LEU A 26 -9.91 -4.45 -2.74
N LYS A 27 -10.12 -5.70 -3.15
CA LYS A 27 -11.09 -6.06 -4.22
C LYS A 27 -12.49 -5.62 -3.85
N GLU A 28 -12.93 -5.94 -2.64
CA GLU A 28 -14.24 -5.57 -2.12
C GLU A 28 -14.38 -4.04 -2.07
N ARG A 29 -13.41 -3.35 -1.48
CA ARG A 29 -13.44 -1.88 -1.35
C ARG A 29 -13.45 -1.14 -2.69
N LEU A 30 -12.78 -1.68 -3.72
CA LEU A 30 -12.72 -1.06 -5.04
C LEU A 30 -13.79 -1.57 -6.01
N GLY A 31 -14.54 -2.63 -5.66
CA GLY A 31 -15.45 -3.31 -6.58
C GLY A 31 -14.73 -3.92 -7.80
N ARG A 32 -13.51 -4.45 -7.63
CA ARG A 32 -12.67 -4.96 -8.73
C ARG A 32 -12.41 -6.47 -8.59
N ASN A 33 -12.35 -7.16 -9.73
CA ASN A 33 -12.03 -8.59 -9.79
C ASN A 33 -10.54 -8.89 -9.50
N SER A 34 -9.65 -7.94 -9.80
CA SER A 34 -8.20 -8.06 -9.63
C SER A 34 -7.58 -6.77 -9.09
N VAL A 35 -6.57 -6.95 -8.23
CA VAL A 35 -5.79 -5.89 -7.58
C VAL A 35 -4.30 -6.24 -7.51
N ASN A 36 -3.85 -7.19 -8.35
CA ASN A 36 -2.49 -7.72 -8.32
C ASN A 36 -1.43 -6.69 -8.74
N GLU A 37 -1.86 -5.62 -9.41
CA GLU A 37 -1.01 -4.51 -9.80
C GLU A 37 -0.57 -3.64 -8.61
N PHE A 38 -1.26 -3.73 -7.47
CA PHE A 38 -1.00 -2.90 -6.30
C PHE A 38 0.12 -3.44 -5.41
N TRP A 39 0.85 -2.49 -4.84
CA TRP A 39 1.95 -2.70 -3.91
C TRP A 39 1.71 -1.79 -2.71
N ILE A 40 2.01 -2.28 -1.52
CA ILE A 40 1.81 -1.58 -0.25
C ILE A 40 3.15 -1.09 0.29
N CYS A 41 3.19 0.18 0.71
CA CYS A 41 4.35 0.78 1.38
C CYS A 41 4.50 0.22 2.81
N GLU A 42 5.71 -0.24 3.13
CA GLU A 42 6.04 -0.84 4.43
C GLU A 42 6.80 0.11 5.38
N ALA A 43 7.00 1.38 4.97
CA ALA A 43 7.66 2.37 5.80
C ALA A 43 7.01 2.46 7.17
N VAL A 44 7.79 2.29 8.23
CA VAL A 44 7.35 2.47 9.62
C VAL A 44 7.23 3.97 9.88
N LEU A 45 6.02 4.42 10.20
CA LEU A 45 5.71 5.81 10.52
C LEU A 45 5.81 6.11 12.02
N ASP A 46 5.78 5.08 12.85
CA ASP A 46 5.87 5.17 14.30
C ASP A 46 6.62 3.93 14.80
N ALA A 47 7.78 4.18 15.41
CA ALA A 47 8.67 3.13 15.87
C ALA A 47 8.18 2.45 17.16
N GLU A 48 7.38 3.14 17.98
CA GLU A 48 6.88 2.62 19.26
C GLU A 48 5.72 1.64 19.01
N THR A 49 4.83 2.00 18.08
CA THR A 49 3.65 1.18 17.75
C THR A 49 3.87 0.23 16.57
N GLY A 50 4.98 0.38 15.84
CA GLY A 50 5.24 -0.37 14.61
C GLY A 50 4.32 0.01 13.44
N ARG A 51 3.58 1.12 13.55
CA ARG A 51 2.57 1.51 12.55
C ARG A 51 3.21 1.80 11.20
N GLN A 52 2.76 1.08 10.17
CA GLN A 52 3.26 1.24 8.81
C GLN A 52 2.45 2.27 7.98
N CYS A 53 3.06 2.78 6.92
CA CYS A 53 2.45 3.74 5.99
C CYS A 53 1.23 3.17 5.26
N ARG A 54 1.35 1.93 4.77
CA ARG A 54 0.28 1.17 4.09
C ARG A 54 -0.34 1.85 2.87
N ASN A 55 0.30 2.89 2.32
CA ASN A 55 -0.17 3.55 1.11
C ASN A 55 0.00 2.64 -0.11
N LEU A 56 -0.97 2.68 -1.02
CA LEU A 56 -0.98 1.89 -2.24
C LEU A 56 -0.36 2.65 -3.42
N ARG A 57 0.44 1.92 -4.20
CA ARG A 57 0.89 2.32 -5.53
C ARG A 57 0.77 1.16 -6.51
N THR A 58 0.99 1.41 -7.80
CA THR A 58 1.22 0.36 -8.79
C THR A 58 2.67 0.40 -9.30
N GLY A 59 3.02 -0.49 -10.24
CA GLY A 59 4.34 -0.45 -10.88
C GLY A 59 4.64 0.89 -11.56
N GLY A 60 3.67 1.42 -12.33
CA GLY A 60 3.83 2.65 -13.11
C GLY A 60 3.17 3.91 -12.52
N ASN A 61 2.21 3.77 -11.60
CA ASN A 61 1.49 4.91 -11.03
C ASN A 61 1.79 5.07 -9.53
N LYS A 62 2.39 6.21 -9.18
CA LYS A 62 2.78 6.60 -7.81
C LYS A 62 1.59 7.06 -6.95
N LYS A 63 0.48 7.46 -7.57
CA LYS A 63 -0.75 7.94 -6.92
C LYS A 63 -1.97 7.46 -7.73
N PRO A 64 -2.33 6.17 -7.64
CA PRO A 64 -3.42 5.60 -8.44
C PRO A 64 -4.82 6.08 -8.06
N PHE A 65 -4.95 6.80 -6.95
CA PHE A 65 -6.23 7.30 -6.43
C PHE A 65 -6.13 8.80 -6.10
N ALA A 66 -7.22 9.54 -6.38
CA ALA A 66 -7.29 10.97 -6.07
C ALA A 66 -7.05 11.27 -4.57
N ARG A 67 -7.62 10.42 -3.70
CA ARG A 67 -7.33 10.37 -2.26
C ARG A 67 -6.55 9.10 -1.93
N PRO A 68 -5.50 9.15 -1.08
CA PRO A 68 -4.77 7.95 -0.68
C PRO A 68 -5.70 6.90 -0.08
N ILE A 69 -5.69 5.70 -0.65
CA ILE A 69 -6.38 4.53 -0.08
C ILE A 69 -5.36 3.76 0.75
N LYS A 70 -5.59 3.71 2.06
CA LYS A 70 -4.82 2.89 3.00
C LYS A 70 -5.61 1.63 3.35
N LEU A 71 -4.94 0.48 3.32
CA LEU A 71 -5.52 -0.75 3.86
C LEU A 71 -5.62 -0.67 5.39
N PRO A 72 -6.67 -1.24 5.99
CA PRO A 72 -6.80 -1.29 7.45
C PRO A 72 -5.59 -2.00 8.07
N VAL A 73 -5.25 -1.62 9.31
CA VAL A 73 -4.28 -2.36 10.10
C VAL A 73 -4.95 -3.67 10.52
N PRO A 74 -4.31 -4.85 10.33
CA PRO A 74 -4.82 -6.10 10.88
C PRO A 74 -4.93 -6.01 12.41
N GLU A 75 -5.95 -6.64 13.01
CA GLU A 75 -6.03 -6.82 14.47
C GLU A 75 -4.83 -7.62 15.01
#